data_AF-A0A511FNE3-F1
#
_entry.id   AF-A0A511FNE3-F1
#
_cell.length_a   1.000
_cell.length_b   1.000
_cell.length_c   1.000
_cell.angle_alpha   90.00
_cell.angle_beta   90.00
_cell.angle_gamma   90.00
#
_symmetry.space_group_name_H-M   'P 1'
#
loop_
_entity.id
_entity.type
_entity.pdbx_description
1 polymer ?
#
loop_
_entity_poly.entity_id
_entity_poly.type
_entity_poly.pdbx_seq_one_letter_code
_entity_poly.pdbx_strand_id
1 'polypeptide(L)'
;MGIIAYRRENRTWVQSRLMNLTWFDVVARPAASPMLNRFHPYKPPAQRRSISIGRHKKCVVSVQWAYDTSTCDPDHPIMYAALPMSPAQLGAYVRHALSNSSCHTHIRNDSLEVRKEYIASIHQKAGERSVTLKSQLKAEFGVEADKVLNSHSVTRISSTFDCLRLSKAKMIDRRAMDIHVGYDASNDELGRAVLEMFDRPLLKQAAFDAQWSYLVQLMPYLEPAILDAWF
;
A
#
# COMPACT_ATOMS: atom_id res chain seq x y z
N MET A 1 1.31 20.14 -5.14
CA MET A 1 2.59 20.01 -5.86
C MET A 1 2.70 18.58 -6.34
N GLY A 2 2.72 18.39 -7.66
CA GLY A 2 2.81 17.08 -8.30
C GLY A 2 4.18 16.43 -8.07
N ILE A 3 4.23 15.11 -8.15
CA ILE A 3 5.45 14.31 -7.98
C ILE A 3 6.49 14.75 -9.02
N ILE A 4 7.66 15.16 -8.53
CA ILE A 4 8.82 15.60 -9.30
C ILE A 4 9.61 14.37 -9.76
N ALA A 5 10.02 14.33 -11.04
CA ALA A 5 11.03 13.38 -11.49
C ALA A 5 12.43 13.98 -11.26
N TYR A 6 13.37 13.18 -10.77
CA TYR A 6 14.71 13.63 -10.37
C TYR A 6 15.75 13.12 -11.35
N ARG A 7 16.50 14.04 -11.96
CA ARG A 7 17.69 13.74 -12.76
C ARG A 7 18.92 14.11 -11.94
N ARG A 8 19.87 13.19 -11.74
CA ARG A 8 21.16 13.52 -11.12
C ARG A 8 21.97 14.42 -12.04
N GLU A 9 22.92 15.19 -11.48
CA GLU A 9 23.85 16.04 -12.23
C GLU A 9 24.59 15.31 -13.37
N ASN A 10 24.82 14.00 -13.23
CA ASN A 10 25.44 13.16 -14.25
C ASN A 10 24.45 12.61 -15.30
N ARG A 11 23.24 13.18 -15.41
CA ARG A 11 22.20 12.84 -16.39
C ARG A 11 21.58 11.44 -16.25
N THR A 12 21.83 10.74 -15.16
CA THR A 12 21.06 9.51 -14.84
C THR A 12 19.82 9.84 -14.03
N TRP A 13 18.68 9.34 -14.49
CA TRP A 13 17.43 9.40 -13.74
C TRP A 13 17.49 8.42 -12.58
N VAL A 14 17.24 8.89 -11.36
CA VAL A 14 17.32 8.06 -10.15
C VAL A 14 16.13 8.32 -9.24
N GLN A 15 15.48 7.25 -8.79
CA GLN A 15 14.42 7.32 -7.80
C GLN A 15 15.01 7.18 -6.38
N SER A 16 15.46 8.28 -5.77
CA SER A 16 15.93 8.25 -4.37
C SER A 16 14.78 8.53 -3.38
N ARG A 17 14.73 7.77 -2.27
CA ARG A 17 13.71 7.87 -1.21
C ARG A 17 14.04 8.90 -0.13
N LEU A 18 15.29 9.30 -0.06
CA LEU A 18 15.83 10.25 0.92
C LEU A 18 16.50 11.32 0.08
N MET A 19 15.92 12.50 -0.01
CA MET A 19 16.51 13.58 -0.80
C MET A 19 16.55 14.87 -0.02
N ASN A 20 17.78 15.27 0.27
CA ASN A 20 18.19 16.63 0.05
C ASN A 20 18.01 16.93 -1.45
N LEU A 21 17.07 17.80 -1.80
CA LEU A 21 16.68 18.11 -3.19
C LEU A 21 17.79 18.85 -3.96
N THR A 22 18.87 19.26 -3.30
CA THR A 22 19.94 20.08 -3.88
C THR A 22 20.89 19.34 -4.83
N TRP A 23 20.79 18.01 -4.97
CA TRP A 23 21.69 17.20 -5.82
C TRP A 23 21.05 16.74 -7.14
N PHE A 24 19.90 17.32 -7.50
CA PHE A 24 19.09 16.84 -8.61
C PHE A 24 18.41 18.00 -9.34
N ASP A 25 18.31 17.85 -10.66
CA ASP A 25 17.45 18.69 -11.48
C ASP A 25 16.00 18.24 -11.29
N VAL A 26 15.17 19.19 -10.85
CA VAL A 26 13.74 18.99 -10.59
C VAL A 26 12.96 19.24 -11.88
N VAL A 27 12.41 18.17 -12.47
CA VAL A 27 11.53 18.31 -13.64
C VAL A 27 10.08 18.34 -13.18
N ALA A 28 9.38 19.43 -13.52
CA ALA A 28 7.96 19.58 -13.24
C ALA A 28 7.16 18.58 -14.08
N ARG A 29 6.20 17.91 -13.43
CA ARG A 29 5.27 17.01 -14.11
C ARG A 29 4.38 17.81 -15.07
N PRO A 30 4.17 17.36 -16.32
CA PRO A 30 3.22 18.02 -17.22
C PRO A 30 1.84 18.11 -16.57
N ALA A 31 1.34 19.33 -16.37
CA ALA A 31 0.07 19.56 -15.65
C ALA A 31 -1.12 18.91 -16.36
N ALA A 32 -1.08 18.82 -17.70
CA ALA A 32 -2.16 18.33 -18.53
C ALA A 32 -2.14 16.82 -18.82
N SER A 33 -1.17 16.04 -18.31
CA SER A 33 -1.11 14.61 -18.64
C SER A 33 -2.07 13.79 -17.76
N PRO A 34 -3.14 13.19 -18.31
CA PRO A 34 -4.11 12.42 -17.53
C PRO A 34 -3.53 11.09 -17.04
N MET A 35 -2.58 10.49 -17.77
CA MET A 35 -1.90 9.26 -17.32
C MET A 35 -0.99 9.52 -16.13
N LEU A 36 -0.26 10.64 -16.16
CA LEU A 36 0.56 11.06 -15.04
C LEU A 36 -0.37 11.48 -13.88
N ASN A 37 -1.25 12.45 -14.10
CA ASN A 37 -2.02 13.08 -13.03
C ASN A 37 -3.31 12.34 -12.65
N ARG A 38 -3.42 11.05 -12.98
CA ARG A 38 -4.62 10.25 -12.68
C ARG A 38 -4.98 10.23 -11.20
N PHE A 39 -3.96 10.21 -10.32
CA PHE A 39 -4.14 10.14 -8.87
C PHE A 39 -3.27 11.16 -8.13
N HIS A 40 -3.71 11.54 -6.94
CA HIS A 40 -3.07 12.53 -6.07
C HIS A 40 -2.60 11.90 -4.74
N PRO A 41 -1.67 10.93 -4.76
CA PRO A 41 -1.28 10.15 -3.58
C PRO A 41 -0.56 10.98 -2.49
N TYR A 42 -0.19 12.22 -2.81
CA TYR A 42 0.42 13.18 -1.89
C TYR A 42 -0.61 13.95 -1.06
N LYS A 43 -1.88 14.01 -1.51
CA LYS A 43 -2.95 14.63 -0.74
C LYS A 43 -3.43 13.67 0.35
N PRO A 44 -3.75 14.16 1.57
CA PRO A 44 -4.32 13.31 2.60
C PRO A 44 -5.73 12.84 2.19
N PRO A 45 -6.13 11.58 2.47
CA PRO A 45 -7.51 11.14 2.32
C PRO A 45 -8.42 11.79 3.36
N ALA A 46 -9.72 11.85 3.07
CA ALA A 46 -10.74 12.25 4.03
C ALA A 46 -10.79 11.31 5.24
N GLN A 47 -10.63 10.01 5.02
CA GLN A 47 -10.49 9.01 6.08
C GLN A 47 -9.32 8.09 5.77
N ARG A 48 -8.41 7.92 6.74
CA ARG A 48 -7.25 7.04 6.60
C ARG A 48 -7.63 5.62 6.99
N ARG A 49 -7.61 4.72 6.00
CA ARG A 49 -7.91 3.31 6.12
C ARG A 49 -6.75 2.51 5.57
N SER A 50 -6.41 1.39 6.21
CA SER A 50 -5.41 0.49 5.67
C SER A 50 -5.58 -0.94 6.14
N ILE A 51 -5.24 -1.87 5.26
CA ILE A 51 -5.17 -3.30 5.56
C ILE A 51 -3.81 -3.86 5.10
N SER A 52 -3.39 -4.96 5.71
CA SER A 52 -2.37 -5.85 5.14
C SER A 52 -3.06 -7.14 4.74
N ILE A 53 -2.84 -7.62 3.51
CA ILE A 53 -3.40 -8.87 3.00
C ILE A 53 -2.27 -9.80 2.54
N GLY A 54 -2.34 -11.06 2.94
CA GLY A 54 -1.43 -12.12 2.51
C GLY A 54 -2.19 -13.27 1.85
N ARG A 55 -1.52 -13.97 0.93
CA ARG A 55 -2.05 -15.12 0.21
C ARG A 55 -1.31 -16.39 0.62
N HIS A 56 -2.06 -17.40 1.06
CA HIS A 56 -1.61 -18.78 1.20
C HIS A 56 -2.28 -19.65 0.11
N LYS A 57 -1.81 -20.87 -0.11
CA LYS A 57 -2.41 -21.77 -1.12
C LYS A 57 -3.87 -22.15 -0.84
N LYS A 58 -4.32 -22.07 0.42
CA LYS A 58 -5.67 -22.46 0.87
C LYS A 58 -6.60 -21.28 1.16
N CYS A 59 -6.05 -20.10 1.44
CA CYS A 59 -6.81 -18.97 1.94
C CYS A 59 -6.08 -17.65 1.71
N VAL A 60 -6.83 -16.56 1.78
CA VAL A 60 -6.29 -15.21 2.02
C VAL A 60 -6.53 -14.83 3.47
N VAL A 61 -5.64 -14.00 4.00
CA VAL A 61 -5.75 -13.45 5.36
C VAL A 61 -5.51 -11.96 5.28
N SER A 62 -6.36 -11.15 5.89
CA SER A 62 -6.15 -9.72 6.02
C SER A 62 -6.22 -9.22 7.45
N VAL A 63 -5.30 -8.33 7.78
CA VAL A 63 -5.26 -7.56 9.01
C VAL A 63 -5.75 -6.16 8.71
N GLN A 64 -6.76 -5.72 9.44
CA GLN A 64 -7.24 -4.36 9.45
C GLN A 64 -6.44 -3.57 10.47
N TRP A 65 -5.97 -2.38 10.10
CA TRP A 65 -5.14 -1.55 10.96
C TRP A 65 -5.99 -0.45 11.60
N ALA A 66 -5.84 -0.28 12.91
CA ALA A 66 -6.24 0.95 13.58
C ALA A 66 -5.25 2.04 13.19
N TYR A 67 -5.65 2.91 12.27
CA TYR A 67 -4.74 3.92 11.72
C TYR A 67 -4.26 4.88 12.84
N ASP A 68 -2.97 5.23 12.85
CA ASP A 68 -2.28 6.03 13.87
C ASP A 68 -2.02 5.37 15.24
N THR A 69 -2.38 4.10 15.45
CA THR A 69 -2.06 3.36 16.70
C THR A 69 -0.95 2.33 16.54
N SER A 70 -0.45 2.12 15.32
CA SER A 70 0.56 1.11 14.98
C SER A 70 0.19 -0.34 15.33
N THR A 71 -1.10 -0.66 15.48
CA THR A 71 -1.59 -2.02 15.76
C THR A 71 -2.80 -2.39 14.91
N CYS A 72 -3.20 -3.66 14.93
CA CYS A 72 -4.43 -4.09 14.29
C CYS A 72 -5.64 -3.49 15.00
N ASP A 73 -6.69 -3.28 14.24
CA ASP A 73 -7.94 -2.73 14.75
C ASP A 73 -8.54 -3.72 15.75
N PRO A 74 -8.73 -3.34 17.02
CA PRO A 74 -9.30 -4.26 18.00
C PRO A 74 -10.78 -4.49 17.73
N ASP A 75 -11.50 -3.52 17.17
CA ASP A 75 -12.95 -3.61 16.96
C ASP A 75 -13.30 -4.43 15.72
N HIS A 76 -12.32 -4.60 14.82
CA HIS A 76 -12.47 -5.35 13.59
C HIS A 76 -11.47 -6.52 13.52
N PRO A 77 -11.97 -7.78 13.55
CA PRO A 77 -11.10 -8.95 13.59
C PRO A 77 -10.30 -9.13 12.29
N ILE A 78 -9.13 -9.78 12.41
CA ILE A 78 -8.43 -10.39 11.27
C ILE A 78 -9.45 -11.19 10.45
N MET A 79 -9.56 -10.85 9.17
CA MET A 79 -10.42 -11.56 8.24
C MET A 79 -9.63 -12.62 7.49
N TYR A 80 -10.31 -13.69 7.10
CA TYR A 80 -9.78 -14.68 6.17
C TYR A 80 -10.89 -15.24 5.31
N ALA A 81 -10.52 -15.77 4.15
CA ALA A 81 -11.44 -16.45 3.24
C ALA A 81 -10.72 -17.58 2.51
N ALA A 82 -11.45 -18.67 2.23
CA ALA A 82 -10.93 -19.80 1.47
C ALA A 82 -10.58 -19.40 0.03
N LEU A 83 -9.63 -20.11 -0.57
CA LEU A 83 -9.29 -20.05 -1.99
C LEU A 83 -9.69 -21.37 -2.67
N PRO A 84 -9.96 -21.37 -3.99
CA PRO A 84 -9.80 -20.25 -4.94
C PRO A 84 -10.92 -19.20 -4.85
N MET A 85 -10.61 -17.98 -5.27
CA MET A 85 -11.58 -16.89 -5.47
C MET A 85 -11.38 -16.29 -6.86
N SER A 86 -12.48 -15.90 -7.50
CA SER A 86 -12.43 -15.02 -8.68
C SER A 86 -11.85 -13.64 -8.31
N PRO A 87 -11.32 -12.86 -9.28
CA PRO A 87 -10.88 -11.51 -9.01
C PRO A 87 -11.99 -10.64 -8.40
N ALA A 88 -13.22 -10.71 -8.92
CA ALA A 88 -14.37 -10.00 -8.35
C ALA A 88 -14.62 -10.34 -6.87
N GLN A 89 -14.55 -11.62 -6.48
CA GLN A 89 -14.67 -12.03 -5.07
C GLN A 89 -13.53 -11.48 -4.21
N LEU A 90 -12.29 -11.53 -4.70
CA LEU A 90 -11.13 -10.98 -3.99
C LEU A 90 -11.23 -9.45 -3.82
N GLY A 91 -11.68 -8.72 -4.84
CA GLY A 91 -11.89 -7.28 -4.74
C GLY A 91 -13.00 -6.92 -3.74
N ALA A 92 -14.11 -7.67 -3.75
CA ALA A 92 -15.17 -7.50 -2.75
C ALA A 92 -14.67 -7.77 -1.33
N TYR A 93 -13.89 -8.84 -1.14
CA TYR A 93 -13.23 -9.16 0.13
C TYR A 93 -12.35 -7.99 0.60
N VAL A 94 -11.53 -7.41 -0.29
CA VAL A 94 -10.63 -6.29 0.04
C VAL A 94 -11.42 -5.04 0.41
N ARG A 95 -12.51 -4.71 -0.29
CA ARG A 95 -13.36 -3.58 0.06
C ARG A 95 -14.01 -3.76 1.43
N HIS A 96 -14.52 -4.95 1.72
CA HIS A 96 -15.10 -5.27 3.02
C HIS A 96 -14.05 -5.22 4.13
N ALA A 97 -12.84 -5.74 3.88
CA ALA A 97 -11.73 -5.62 4.82
C ALA A 97 -11.34 -4.15 5.08
N LEU A 98 -11.30 -3.31 4.04
CA LEU A 98 -11.03 -1.88 4.19
C LEU A 98 -12.15 -1.14 4.93
N SER A 99 -13.42 -1.49 4.73
CA SER A 99 -14.52 -0.88 5.49
C SER A 99 -14.46 -1.18 6.98
N ASN A 100 -13.85 -2.30 7.34
CA ASN A 100 -13.59 -2.72 8.72
C ASN A 100 -12.24 -2.21 9.24
N SER A 101 -11.78 -1.03 8.81
CA SER A 101 -10.58 -0.40 9.37
C SER A 101 -10.87 1.01 9.87
N SER A 102 -10.48 1.27 11.11
CA SER A 102 -10.80 2.52 11.81
C SER A 102 -9.68 3.55 11.67
N CYS A 103 -10.09 4.82 11.68
CA CYS A 103 -9.20 5.96 11.60
C CYS A 103 -9.07 6.61 12.98
N HIS A 104 -7.94 6.43 13.66
CA HIS A 104 -7.70 7.00 14.99
C HIS A 104 -6.88 8.29 14.94
N THR A 105 -6.89 9.00 13.81
CA THR A 105 -6.17 10.28 13.66
C THR A 105 -6.56 11.33 14.69
N HIS A 106 -7.75 11.23 15.29
CA HIS A 106 -8.22 12.12 16.35
C HIS A 106 -7.28 12.15 17.57
N ILE A 107 -6.60 11.04 17.89
CA ILE A 107 -5.69 10.94 19.04
C ILE A 107 -4.48 11.88 18.91
N ARG A 108 -4.21 12.41 17.71
CA ARG A 108 -3.15 13.39 17.48
C ARG A 108 -3.44 14.73 18.17
N ASN A 109 -4.69 15.01 18.50
CA ASN A 109 -5.12 16.21 19.18
C ASN A 109 -5.05 16.08 20.72
N ASP A 110 -4.96 14.85 21.22
CA ASP A 110 -4.89 14.58 22.65
C ASP A 110 -3.48 14.82 23.21
N SER A 111 -3.42 14.99 24.53
CA SER A 111 -2.16 15.06 25.28
C SER A 111 -1.35 13.76 25.12
N LEU A 112 -0.04 13.85 25.33
CA LEU A 112 0.85 12.71 25.16
C LEU A 112 0.47 11.52 26.06
N GLU A 113 0.08 11.79 27.31
CA GLU A 113 -0.27 10.73 28.27
C GLU A 113 -1.58 10.05 27.91
N VAL A 114 -2.62 10.83 27.57
CA VAL A 114 -3.90 10.29 27.09
C VAL A 114 -3.69 9.42 25.84
N ARG A 115 -2.83 9.87 24.91
CA ARG A 115 -2.49 9.09 23.71
C ARG A 115 -1.82 7.77 24.05
N LYS A 116 -0.85 7.75 24.99
CA LYS A 116 -0.17 6.52 25.40
C LYS A 116 -1.13 5.52 26.01
N GLU A 117 -1.98 5.97 26.93
CA GLU A 117 -3.00 5.13 27.58
C GLU A 117 -3.97 4.54 26.56
N TYR A 118 -4.45 5.37 25.64
CA TYR A 118 -5.32 4.92 24.55
C TYR A 118 -4.64 3.87 23.68
N ILE A 119 -3.42 4.13 23.21
CA ILE A 119 -2.66 3.19 22.39
C ILE A 119 -2.43 1.86 23.14
N ALA A 120 -2.06 1.91 24.42
CA ALA A 120 -1.88 0.72 25.24
C ALA A 120 -3.18 -0.10 25.36
N SER A 121 -4.33 0.55 25.58
CA SER A 121 -5.63 -0.11 25.63
C SER A 121 -5.99 -0.80 24.31
N ILE A 122 -5.77 -0.11 23.18
CA ILE A 122 -6.02 -0.68 21.84
C ILE A 122 -5.07 -1.86 21.59
N HIS A 123 -3.79 -1.78 21.96
CA HIS A 123 -2.83 -2.87 21.82
C HIS A 123 -3.22 -4.11 22.63
N GLN A 124 -3.68 -3.93 23.87
CA GLN A 124 -4.14 -5.03 24.71
C GLN A 124 -5.33 -5.74 24.07
N LYS A 125 -6.38 -5.01 23.69
CA LYS A 125 -7.59 -5.56 23.05
C LYS A 125 -7.26 -6.29 21.75
N ALA A 126 -6.36 -5.71 20.95
CA ALA A 126 -5.88 -6.30 19.71
C ALA A 126 -5.15 -7.64 19.95
N GLY A 127 -4.29 -7.68 20.97
CA GLY A 127 -3.58 -8.89 21.38
C GLY A 127 -4.53 -10.03 21.74
N GLU A 128 -5.49 -9.77 22.63
CA GLU A 128 -6.49 -10.74 23.11
C GLU A 128 -7.32 -11.34 21.95
N ARG A 129 -7.82 -10.48 21.05
CA ARG A 129 -8.64 -10.94 19.90
C ARG A 129 -7.83 -11.69 18.85
N SER A 130 -6.55 -11.37 18.68
CA SER A 130 -5.70 -12.02 17.68
C SER A 130 -5.47 -13.50 17.96
N VAL A 131 -5.43 -13.92 19.23
CA VAL A 131 -5.17 -15.31 19.64
C VAL A 131 -6.28 -16.24 19.18
N THR A 132 -7.54 -15.85 19.39
CA THR A 132 -8.72 -16.65 19.01
C THR A 132 -8.77 -16.87 17.50
N LEU A 133 -8.56 -15.80 16.72
CA LEU A 133 -8.63 -15.87 15.24
C LEU A 133 -7.49 -16.68 14.64
N LYS A 134 -6.27 -16.56 15.17
CA LYS A 134 -5.13 -17.39 14.76
C LYS A 134 -5.41 -18.87 15.02
N SER A 135 -6.03 -19.19 16.16
CA SER A 135 -6.42 -20.55 16.51
C SER A 135 -7.47 -21.10 15.55
N GLN A 136 -8.47 -20.31 15.19
CA GLN A 136 -9.48 -20.68 14.18
C GLN A 136 -8.87 -20.95 12.81
N LEU A 137 -8.01 -20.04 12.31
CA LEU A 137 -7.33 -20.21 11.03
C LEU A 137 -6.47 -21.48 10.99
N LYS A 138 -5.79 -21.77 12.10
CA LYS A 138 -5.01 -23.01 12.26
C LYS A 138 -5.90 -24.24 12.27
N ALA A 139 -7.04 -24.21 12.95
CA ALA A 139 -7.97 -25.33 13.00
C ALA A 139 -8.63 -25.60 11.64
N GLU A 140 -9.10 -24.56 10.95
CA GLU A 140 -9.87 -24.70 9.70
C GLU A 140 -8.97 -25.00 8.49
N PHE A 141 -7.81 -24.35 8.39
CA PHE A 141 -6.96 -24.45 7.20
C PHE A 141 -5.60 -25.12 7.47
N GLY A 142 -5.22 -25.32 8.74
CA GLY A 142 -3.86 -25.74 9.10
C GLY A 142 -2.84 -24.63 8.83
N VAL A 143 -3.25 -23.36 8.91
CA VAL A 143 -2.44 -22.20 8.50
C VAL A 143 -2.11 -21.33 9.71
N GLU A 144 -0.82 -21.05 9.89
CA GLU A 144 -0.33 -20.07 10.86
C GLU A 144 -0.44 -18.66 10.26
N ALA A 145 -1.34 -17.82 10.78
CA ALA A 145 -1.59 -16.49 10.24
C ALA A 145 -0.31 -15.64 10.18
N ASP A 146 0.52 -15.73 11.21
CA ASP A 146 1.79 -14.99 11.30
C ASP A 146 2.77 -15.38 10.19
N LYS A 147 2.77 -16.64 9.73
CA LYS A 147 3.61 -17.05 8.61
C LYS A 147 3.13 -16.43 7.30
N VAL A 148 1.82 -16.35 7.10
CA VAL A 148 1.22 -15.72 5.91
C VAL A 148 1.48 -14.21 5.93
N LEU A 149 1.24 -13.56 7.07
CA LEU A 149 1.34 -12.10 7.24
C LEU A 149 2.79 -11.59 7.42
N ASN A 150 3.73 -12.49 7.71
CA ASN A 150 5.17 -12.21 7.62
C ASN A 150 5.79 -12.69 6.29
N SER A 151 5.00 -13.13 5.33
CA SER A 151 5.55 -13.48 4.02
C SER A 151 5.93 -12.23 3.21
N HIS A 152 6.84 -12.40 2.25
CA HIS A 152 7.23 -11.31 1.36
C HIS A 152 6.18 -10.98 0.28
N SER A 153 5.14 -11.80 0.15
CA SER A 153 4.01 -11.54 -0.75
C SER A 153 2.92 -10.68 -0.12
N VAL A 154 3.05 -10.30 1.16
CA VAL A 154 2.06 -9.46 1.83
C VAL A 154 1.97 -8.10 1.17
N THR A 155 0.73 -7.72 0.88
CA THR A 155 0.37 -6.46 0.26
C THR A 155 -0.28 -5.56 1.31
N ARG A 156 0.26 -4.37 1.50
CA ARG A 156 -0.39 -3.30 2.24
C ARG A 156 -1.26 -2.50 1.29
N ILE A 157 -2.53 -2.32 1.63
CA ILE A 157 -3.48 -1.52 0.86
C ILE A 157 -3.89 -0.35 1.74
N SER A 158 -3.73 0.88 1.23
CA SER A 158 -4.00 2.10 2.00
C SER A 158 -4.79 3.10 1.17
N SER A 159 -5.75 3.78 1.81
CA SER A 159 -6.47 4.90 1.23
C SER A 159 -5.55 6.10 0.98
N THR A 160 -5.69 6.73 -0.17
CA THR A 160 -5.14 8.05 -0.48
C THR A 160 -6.27 9.02 -0.84
N PHE A 161 -5.97 10.26 -1.22
CA PHE A 161 -7.01 11.24 -1.54
C PHE A 161 -8.08 10.76 -2.52
N ASP A 162 -7.67 10.09 -3.60
CA ASP A 162 -8.55 9.72 -4.72
C ASP A 162 -8.39 8.27 -5.19
N CYS A 163 -7.55 7.47 -4.55
CA CYS A 163 -7.38 6.05 -4.88
C CYS A 163 -6.91 5.18 -3.70
N LEU A 164 -6.97 3.88 -3.91
CA LEU A 164 -6.27 2.88 -3.12
C LEU A 164 -4.84 2.70 -3.64
N ARG A 165 -3.87 2.70 -2.74
CA ARG A 165 -2.48 2.37 -3.03
C ARG A 165 -2.15 1.00 -2.48
N LEU A 166 -1.71 0.10 -3.36
CA LEU A 166 -1.29 -1.27 -3.05
C LEU A 166 0.23 -1.31 -3.08
N SER A 167 0.86 -1.70 -1.98
CA SER A 167 2.32 -1.75 -1.83
C SER A 167 2.74 -3.10 -1.28
N LYS A 168 3.90 -3.64 -1.67
CA LYS A 168 4.51 -4.79 -0.96
C LYS A 168 4.89 -4.35 0.46
N ALA A 169 4.33 -4.99 1.49
CA ALA A 169 4.46 -4.57 2.88
C ALA A 169 5.90 -4.62 3.41
N LYS A 170 6.74 -5.51 2.86
CA LYS A 170 8.18 -5.62 3.20
C LYS A 170 9.10 -4.79 2.30
N MET A 171 8.53 -3.94 1.44
CA MET A 171 9.26 -3.09 0.50
C MET A 171 8.66 -1.69 0.50
N ILE A 172 8.29 -1.18 1.69
CA ILE A 172 7.60 0.12 1.89
C ILE A 172 8.28 1.27 1.18
N ASP A 173 9.60 1.18 1.09
CA ASP A 173 10.37 2.22 0.51
C ASP A 173 10.29 2.18 -1.05
N ARG A 174 9.89 1.07 -1.70
CA ARG A 174 9.84 0.91 -3.18
C ARG A 174 8.53 1.43 -3.74
N ARG A 175 8.33 2.74 -3.56
CA ARG A 175 7.27 3.60 -4.12
C ARG A 175 6.72 3.16 -5.48
N ALA A 176 7.66 2.91 -6.39
CA ALA A 176 7.35 2.61 -7.77
C ALA A 176 6.69 1.24 -8.01
N MET A 177 6.80 0.30 -7.06
CA MET A 177 6.07 -0.97 -7.17
C MET A 177 4.58 -0.78 -6.88
N ASP A 178 4.14 0.40 -6.46
CA ASP A 178 2.78 0.58 -6.02
C ASP A 178 1.82 0.51 -7.20
N ILE A 179 0.74 -0.26 -7.04
CA ILE A 179 -0.41 -0.19 -7.93
C ILE A 179 -1.40 0.79 -7.32
N HIS A 180 -1.94 1.69 -8.14
CA HIS A 180 -2.96 2.64 -7.72
C HIS A 180 -4.28 2.28 -8.41
N VAL A 181 -5.34 2.12 -7.61
CA VAL A 181 -6.67 1.71 -8.07
C VAL A 181 -7.69 2.75 -7.62
N GLY A 182 -8.43 3.35 -8.57
CA GLY A 182 -9.44 4.36 -8.26
C GLY A 182 -10.54 3.82 -7.35
N TYR A 183 -11.18 4.69 -6.56
CA TYR A 183 -12.28 4.27 -5.69
C TYR A 183 -13.53 3.80 -6.44
N ASP A 184 -13.67 4.24 -7.68
CA ASP A 184 -14.70 3.90 -8.67
C ASP A 184 -14.43 2.57 -9.40
N ALA A 185 -13.22 2.01 -9.29
CA ALA A 185 -12.87 0.75 -9.93
C ALA A 185 -13.78 -0.39 -9.48
N SER A 186 -14.15 -1.27 -10.41
CA SER A 186 -14.93 -2.47 -10.11
C SER A 186 -14.20 -3.41 -9.14
N ASN A 187 -14.96 -4.31 -8.51
CA ASN A 187 -14.35 -5.37 -7.69
C ASN A 187 -13.42 -6.27 -8.52
N ASP A 188 -13.72 -6.48 -9.81
CA ASP A 188 -12.86 -7.29 -10.68
C ASP A 188 -11.50 -6.61 -10.90
N GLU A 189 -11.48 -5.32 -11.22
CA GLU A 189 -10.26 -4.53 -11.39
C GLU A 189 -9.41 -4.50 -10.12
N LEU A 190 -10.04 -4.26 -8.96
CA LEU A 190 -9.34 -4.27 -7.67
C LEU A 190 -8.76 -5.66 -7.37
N GLY A 191 -9.54 -6.73 -7.61
CA GLY A 191 -9.07 -8.10 -7.42
C GLY A 191 -7.87 -8.46 -8.29
N ARG A 192 -7.91 -8.07 -9.58
CA ARG A 192 -6.78 -8.27 -10.50
C ARG A 192 -5.53 -7.54 -10.04
N ALA A 193 -5.66 -6.28 -9.62
CA ALA A 193 -4.55 -5.51 -9.08
C ALA A 193 -3.93 -6.17 -7.84
N VAL A 194 -4.75 -6.77 -6.96
CA VAL A 194 -4.25 -7.49 -5.78
C VAL A 194 -3.55 -8.79 -6.16
N LEU A 195 -4.09 -9.56 -7.11
CA LEU A 195 -3.42 -10.76 -7.63
C LEU A 195 -2.07 -10.42 -8.27
N GLU A 196 -2.05 -9.40 -9.13
CA GLU A 196 -0.82 -8.89 -9.72
C GLU A 196 0.19 -8.49 -8.64
N MET A 197 -0.24 -7.77 -7.60
CA MET A 197 0.64 -7.42 -6.49
C MET A 197 1.14 -8.65 -5.73
N PHE A 198 0.36 -9.71 -5.56
CA PHE A 198 0.86 -10.95 -4.96
C PHE A 198 1.95 -11.58 -5.82
N ASP A 199 1.78 -11.58 -7.13
CA ASP A 199 2.66 -12.23 -8.10
C ASP A 199 3.89 -11.38 -8.47
N ARG A 200 3.89 -10.07 -8.18
CA ARG A 200 5.04 -9.19 -8.39
C ARG A 200 6.30 -9.74 -7.69
N PRO A 201 7.42 -9.95 -8.42
CA PRO A 201 8.61 -10.59 -7.90
C PRO A 201 9.39 -9.70 -6.92
N LEU A 202 10.11 -10.35 -6.00
CA LEU A 202 11.09 -9.70 -5.13
C LEU A 202 12.40 -9.52 -5.87
N LEU A 203 12.56 -8.39 -6.55
CA LEU A 203 13.80 -8.09 -7.27
C LEU A 203 14.80 -7.38 -6.36
N LYS A 204 16.08 -7.34 -6.73
CA LYS A 204 17.03 -6.35 -6.18
C LYS A 204 16.68 -4.96 -6.73
N GLN A 205 17.05 -3.89 -6.03
CA GLN A 205 16.66 -2.51 -6.39
C GLN A 205 17.01 -2.17 -7.86
N ALA A 206 18.20 -2.53 -8.34
CA ALA A 206 18.62 -2.26 -9.73
C ALA A 206 17.76 -3.00 -10.79
N ALA A 207 17.46 -4.29 -10.58
CA ALA A 207 16.60 -5.05 -11.49
C ALA A 207 15.15 -4.56 -11.47
N PHE A 208 14.70 -4.08 -10.30
CA PHE A 208 13.41 -3.42 -10.16
C PHE A 208 13.40 -2.09 -10.92
N ASP A 209 14.41 -1.24 -10.73
CA ASP A 209 14.45 0.09 -11.33
C ASP A 209 14.45 0.03 -12.86
N ALA A 210 15.01 -1.04 -13.44
CA ALA A 210 15.06 -1.30 -14.88
C ALA A 210 13.72 -1.71 -15.52
N GLN A 211 12.77 -2.27 -14.75
CA GLN A 211 11.54 -2.84 -15.31
C GLN A 211 10.26 -2.22 -14.76
N TRP A 212 10.31 -1.78 -13.51
CA TRP A 212 9.12 -1.45 -12.74
C TRP A 212 9.24 -0.11 -12.01
N SER A 213 10.35 0.62 -12.16
CA SER A 213 10.43 1.98 -11.62
C SER A 213 9.32 2.85 -12.21
N TYR A 214 8.93 3.85 -11.43
CA TYR A 214 8.02 4.88 -11.90
C TYR A 214 8.60 5.55 -13.15
N LEU A 215 9.92 5.78 -13.19
CA LEU A 215 10.61 6.28 -14.36
C LEU A 215 10.40 5.39 -15.60
N VAL A 216 10.62 4.08 -15.51
CA VAL A 216 10.43 3.15 -16.63
C VAL A 216 8.96 3.11 -17.08
N GLN A 217 8.03 3.15 -16.14
CA GLN A 217 6.59 3.24 -16.46
C GLN A 217 6.21 4.58 -17.10
N LEU A 218 6.97 5.65 -16.81
CA LEU A 218 6.73 6.99 -17.32
C LEU A 218 7.46 7.30 -18.63
N MET A 219 8.62 6.68 -18.90
CA MET A 219 9.46 7.03 -20.05
C MET A 219 8.71 7.01 -21.38
N PRO A 220 7.80 6.06 -21.67
CA PRO A 220 7.04 6.07 -22.92
C PRO A 220 6.08 7.27 -23.09
N TYR A 221 5.77 7.97 -21.99
CA TYR A 221 4.79 9.06 -21.94
C TYR A 221 5.41 10.44 -21.70
N LEU A 222 6.74 10.51 -21.54
CA LEU A 222 7.46 11.77 -21.48
C LEU A 222 7.77 12.20 -22.92
N GLU A 223 7.40 13.43 -23.26
CA GLU A 223 7.73 13.99 -24.58
C GLU A 223 9.26 14.01 -24.78
N PRO A 224 9.76 13.75 -25.99
CA PRO A 224 11.20 13.85 -26.30
C PRO A 224 11.77 15.21 -25.87
N ALA A 225 11.00 16.29 -26.00
CA ALA A 225 11.38 17.63 -25.54
C ALA A 225 11.70 17.70 -24.03
N ILE A 226 11.13 16.83 -23.19
CA ILE A 226 11.42 16.77 -21.74
C ILE A 226 12.61 15.84 -21.46
N LEU A 227 12.73 14.75 -22.24
CA LEU A 227 13.83 13.79 -22.11
C LEU A 227 15.16 14.38 -22.62
N ASP A 228 15.08 15.17 -23.68
CA ASP A 228 16.20 15.77 -24.42
C ASP A 228 16.42 17.25 -24.08
N ALA A 229 15.63 17.83 -23.16
CA ALA A 229 15.83 19.21 -22.74
C ALA A 229 17.24 19.40 -22.14
N TRP A 230 17.98 20.32 -22.75
CA TRP A 230 19.17 20.94 -22.19
C TRP A 230 18.68 22.07 -21.28
N PHE A 231 18.56 21.81 -19.98
CA PHE A 231 18.42 22.83 -18.95
C PHE A 231 19.78 23.13 -18.35
#